data_AF-A0A7S2L8B7-F1
#
_entry.id   AF-A0A7S2L8B7-F1
#
_cell.length_a   1.000
_cell.length_b   1.000
_cell.length_c   1.000
_cell.angle_alpha   90.00
_cell.angle_beta   90.00
_cell.angle_gamma   90.00
#
_symmetry.space_group_name_H-M   'P 1'
#
loop_
_entity.id
_entity.type
_entity.pdbx_description
1 polymer ?
#
loop_
_entity_poly.entity_id
_entity_poly.type
_entity_poly.pdbx_seq_one_letter_code
_entity_poly.pdbx_strand_id
1 'polypeptide(L)'
;DIYDKIRVEPNNDSFKHAINFMAEKTNNHGSYDVVIALGGGSTIDTAKAANLYTCYPPDDFYDYVNPPLGKGLPVPGPITPLIAIPTTSGTGSETTGVAIFDDIPTKSKTGIAHRRLKPTLGIVDQDNMKSMPSSVAKYSGIDVLCH
;
A
#
# COMPACT_ATOMS: atom_id res chain seq x y z
N ASP A 1 -1.58 -5.56 15.85
CA ASP A 1 -2.93 -5.95 15.37
C ASP A 1 -2.83 -6.62 14.00
N ILE A 2 -3.91 -7.23 13.50
CA ILE A 2 -3.98 -7.85 12.16
C ILE A 2 -5.11 -7.20 11.37
N TYR A 3 -4.83 -6.79 10.13
CA TYR A 3 -5.82 -6.33 9.15
C TYR A 3 -5.84 -7.30 7.96
N ASP A 4 -6.97 -7.95 7.73
CA ASP A 4 -7.15 -9.00 6.72
C ASP A 4 -8.18 -8.64 5.62
N LYS A 5 -8.80 -7.46 5.71
CA LYS A 5 -9.81 -6.99 4.75
C LYS A 5 -9.17 -6.29 3.54
N ILE A 6 -8.16 -6.91 2.96
CA ILE A 6 -7.47 -6.41 1.76
C ILE A 6 -8.32 -6.68 0.52
N ARG A 7 -8.41 -5.68 -0.36
CA ARG A 7 -9.07 -5.80 -1.66
C ARG A 7 -8.01 -5.95 -2.76
N VAL A 8 -8.23 -6.89 -3.69
CA VAL A 8 -7.49 -6.92 -4.97
C VAL A 8 -7.87 -5.70 -5.79
N GLU A 9 -6.89 -5.02 -6.38
CA GLU A 9 -7.06 -3.68 -6.97
C GLU A 9 -7.65 -2.73 -5.91
N PRO A 10 -6.89 -2.26 -4.92
CA PRO A 10 -7.48 -1.47 -3.85
C PRO A 10 -8.13 -0.20 -4.42
N ASN A 11 -9.17 0.28 -3.76
CA ASN A 11 -9.88 1.51 -4.10
C ASN A 11 -9.91 2.48 -2.93
N ASN A 12 -10.37 3.71 -3.18
CA ASN A 12 -10.50 4.77 -2.18
C ASN A 12 -11.23 4.31 -0.90
N ASP A 13 -12.30 3.52 -1.01
CA ASP A 13 -13.04 3.01 0.15
C ASP A 13 -12.25 1.98 0.96
N SER A 14 -11.58 1.04 0.29
CA SER A 14 -10.73 0.03 0.93
C SER A 14 -9.52 0.65 1.63
N PHE A 15 -8.94 1.70 1.04
CA PHE A 15 -7.87 2.48 1.66
C PHE A 15 -8.39 3.18 2.92
N LYS A 16 -9.51 3.90 2.83
CA LYS A 16 -10.13 4.56 3.99
C LYS A 16 -10.45 3.57 5.10
N HIS A 17 -10.93 2.37 4.78
CA HIS A 17 -11.20 1.34 5.78
C HIS A 17 -9.93 0.88 6.50
N ALA A 18 -8.83 0.64 5.77
CA ALA A 18 -7.54 0.27 6.38
C ALA A 18 -6.93 1.42 7.21
N ILE A 19 -7.02 2.65 6.71
CA ILE A 19 -6.59 3.87 7.42
C ILE A 19 -7.34 4.00 8.74
N ASN A 20 -8.67 3.91 8.71
CA ASN A 20 -9.51 4.04 9.90
C ASN A 20 -9.20 2.95 10.93
N PHE A 21 -9.00 1.70 10.48
CA PHE A 21 -8.59 0.62 11.36
C PHE A 21 -7.27 0.92 12.07
N MET A 22 -6.24 1.32 11.32
CA MET A 22 -4.91 1.59 11.90
C MET A 22 -4.94 2.82 12.82
N ALA A 23 -5.69 3.87 12.46
CA ALA A 23 -5.87 5.06 13.26
C ALA A 23 -6.61 4.77 14.58
N GLU A 24 -7.71 4.01 14.54
CA GLU A 24 -8.46 3.60 15.73
C GLU A 24 -7.57 2.84 16.71
N LYS A 25 -6.80 1.87 16.22
CA LYS A 25 -5.87 1.11 17.05
C LYS A 25 -4.75 1.97 17.62
N THR A 26 -4.21 2.89 16.82
CA THR A 26 -3.18 3.83 17.27
C THR A 26 -3.69 4.73 18.40
N ASN A 27 -4.93 5.21 18.31
CA ASN A 27 -5.56 6.04 19.34
C ASN A 27 -5.82 5.27 20.64
N ASN A 28 -6.15 3.97 20.55
CA ASN A 28 -6.50 3.16 21.71
C ASN A 28 -5.29 2.50 22.40
N HIS A 29 -4.28 2.10 21.63
CA HIS A 29 -3.16 1.27 22.12
C HIS A 29 -1.78 1.92 21.94
N GLY A 30 -1.72 3.12 21.37
CA GLY A 30 -0.47 3.81 21.04
C GLY A 30 0.05 3.52 19.63
N SER A 31 1.09 4.25 19.23
CA SER A 31 1.70 4.15 17.90
C SER A 31 2.33 2.78 17.63
N TYR A 32 2.24 2.32 16.38
CA TYR A 32 2.97 1.14 15.92
C TYR A 32 4.47 1.44 15.75
N ASP A 33 5.32 0.53 16.22
CA ASP A 33 6.76 0.56 15.97
C ASP A 33 7.14 0.10 14.55
N VAL A 34 6.32 -0.79 13.98
CA VAL A 34 6.54 -1.37 12.64
C VAL A 34 5.21 -1.76 12.00
N VAL A 35 5.14 -1.60 10.67
CA VAL A 35 4.07 -2.11 9.82
C VAL A 35 4.62 -3.26 8.98
N ILE A 36 3.91 -4.38 8.93
CA ILE A 36 4.28 -5.55 8.12
C ILE A 36 3.19 -5.76 7.07
N ALA A 37 3.58 -5.74 5.80
CA ALA A 37 2.71 -6.05 4.67
C ALA A 37 3.10 -7.41 4.08
N LEU A 38 2.25 -8.42 4.25
CA LEU A 38 2.44 -9.77 3.73
C LEU A 38 1.38 -10.05 2.66
N GLY A 39 1.79 -10.07 1.38
CA GLY A 39 0.87 -10.29 0.27
C GLY A 39 1.40 -9.76 -1.06
N GLY A 40 0.52 -9.61 -2.05
CA GLY A 40 0.86 -8.95 -3.33
C GLY A 40 0.84 -7.43 -3.26
N GLY A 41 1.02 -6.77 -4.42
CA GLY A 41 1.06 -5.30 -4.52
C GLY A 41 -0.13 -4.58 -3.88
N SER A 42 -1.35 -5.12 -4.02
CA SER A 42 -2.55 -4.54 -3.36
C SER A 42 -2.44 -4.47 -1.83
N THR A 43 -1.81 -5.47 -1.22
CA THR A 43 -1.59 -5.49 0.24
C THR A 43 -0.57 -4.43 0.64
N ILE A 44 0.54 -4.36 -0.11
CA ILE A 44 1.64 -3.44 0.17
C ILE A 44 1.17 -1.99 -0.03
N ASP A 45 0.41 -1.70 -1.09
CA ASP A 45 -0.13 -0.37 -1.36
C ASP A 45 -1.14 0.07 -0.31
N THR A 46 -2.00 -0.85 0.15
CA THR A 46 -2.92 -0.58 1.26
C THR A 46 -2.16 -0.27 2.56
N ALA A 47 -1.09 -1.01 2.86
CA ALA A 47 -0.25 -0.75 4.03
C ALA A 47 0.49 0.59 3.93
N LYS A 48 1.00 0.96 2.76
CA LYS A 48 1.63 2.27 2.51
C LYS A 48 0.66 3.42 2.79
N ALA A 49 -0.56 3.33 2.27
CA ALA A 49 -1.59 4.34 2.49
C ALA A 49 -2.02 4.40 3.97
N ALA A 50 -2.32 3.27 4.59
CA ALA A 50 -2.70 3.21 6.02
C ALA A 50 -1.61 3.83 6.91
N ASN A 51 -0.35 3.49 6.65
CA ASN A 51 0.80 4.00 7.40
C ASN A 51 0.95 5.53 7.25
N LEU A 52 0.93 6.03 6.01
CA LEU A 52 1.04 7.46 5.73
C LEU A 52 -0.06 8.27 6.45
N TYR A 53 -1.32 7.88 6.26
CA TYR A 53 -2.46 8.64 6.78
C TYR A 53 -2.61 8.51 8.29
N THR A 54 -2.08 7.45 8.90
CA THR A 54 -2.03 7.32 10.36
C THR A 54 -0.93 8.20 10.95
N CYS A 55 0.26 8.25 10.33
CA CYS A 55 1.36 9.10 10.80
C CYS A 55 1.07 10.59 10.61
N TYR A 56 0.46 10.94 9.48
CA TYR A 56 0.15 12.32 9.10
C TYR A 56 -1.27 12.41 8.54
N PRO A 57 -2.31 12.45 9.40
CA PRO A 57 -3.69 12.58 8.98
C PRO A 57 -3.86 13.85 8.12
N PRO A 58 -4.34 13.74 6.88
CA PRO A 58 -4.60 14.91 6.05
C PRO A 58 -5.95 15.54 6.37
N ASP A 59 -6.18 16.76 5.87
CA ASP A 59 -7.49 17.42 5.96
C ASP A 59 -8.48 16.79 4.96
N ASP A 60 -7.99 16.43 3.77
CA ASP A 60 -8.76 15.74 2.74
C ASP A 60 -8.03 14.47 2.24
N PHE A 61 -8.80 13.44 1.87
CA PHE A 61 -8.21 12.19 1.39
C PHE A 61 -7.31 12.40 0.16
N TYR A 62 -7.63 13.35 -0.71
CA TYR A 62 -6.90 13.63 -1.93
C TYR A 62 -5.68 14.55 -1.71
N ASP A 63 -5.37 14.94 -0.48
CA ASP A 63 -4.21 15.80 -0.20
C ASP A 63 -2.89 15.18 -0.66
N TYR A 64 -2.65 13.90 -0.35
CA TYR A 64 -1.45 13.18 -0.78
C TYR A 64 -1.58 12.52 -2.15
N VAL A 65 -2.79 12.44 -2.71
CA VAL A 65 -3.04 11.82 -4.01
C VAL A 65 -2.43 12.69 -5.11
N ASN A 66 -1.79 12.06 -6.09
CA ASN A 66 -1.10 12.77 -7.16
C ASN A 66 -2.08 13.60 -8.03
N PRO A 67 -1.63 14.73 -8.59
CA PRO A 67 -2.36 15.44 -9.63
C PRO A 67 -2.60 14.54 -10.86
N PRO A 68 -3.70 14.72 -11.60
CA PRO A 68 -4.66 15.83 -11.52
C PRO A 68 -5.81 15.63 -10.51
N LEU A 69 -5.90 14.47 -9.85
CA LEU A 69 -7.04 14.15 -8.98
C LEU A 69 -6.89 14.68 -7.56
N GLY A 70 -5.66 14.74 -7.06
CA GLY A 70 -5.35 15.29 -5.75
C GLY A 70 -4.34 16.44 -5.79
N LYS A 71 -3.90 16.85 -4.60
CA LYS A 71 -2.99 18.00 -4.44
C LYS A 71 -1.52 17.62 -4.50
N GLY A 72 -1.19 16.33 -4.37
CA GLY A 72 0.19 15.84 -4.35
C GLY A 72 1.04 16.46 -3.24
N LEU A 73 0.46 16.74 -2.08
CA LEU A 73 1.17 17.34 -0.96
C LEU A 73 2.33 16.43 -0.52
N PRO A 74 3.48 17.02 -0.13
CA PRO A 74 4.62 16.24 0.33
C PRO A 74 4.33 15.58 1.69
N VAL A 75 4.93 14.43 1.93
CA VAL A 75 4.83 13.75 3.24
C VAL A 75 5.67 14.52 4.28
N PRO A 76 5.08 15.03 5.37
CA PRO A 76 5.73 15.99 6.28
C PRO A 76 7.02 15.50 6.93
N GLY A 77 7.13 14.20 7.21
CA GLY A 77 8.30 13.63 7.88
C GLY A 77 8.36 12.12 7.78
N PRO A 78 9.28 11.47 8.52
CA PRO A 78 9.40 10.02 8.56
C PRO A 78 8.08 9.36 9.00
N ILE A 79 7.72 8.25 8.34
CA ILE A 79 6.57 7.42 8.72
C ILE A 79 7.07 6.15 9.41
N THR A 80 6.17 5.40 10.06
CA THR A 80 6.51 4.13 10.72
C THR A 80 7.23 3.19 9.74
N PRO A 81 8.31 2.50 10.15
CA PRO A 81 9.00 1.53 9.31
C PRO A 81 8.04 0.50 8.70
N LEU A 82 8.16 0.27 7.39
CA LEU A 82 7.34 -0.70 6.65
C LEU A 82 8.22 -1.86 6.17
N ILE A 83 7.88 -3.08 6.60
CA ILE A 83 8.46 -4.32 6.09
C ILE A 83 7.48 -4.92 5.09
N ALA A 84 7.91 -5.06 3.84
CA ALA A 84 7.12 -5.67 2.77
C ALA A 84 7.62 -7.10 2.49
N ILE A 85 6.70 -8.06 2.48
CA ILE A 85 6.96 -9.48 2.23
C ILE A 85 6.08 -9.88 1.04
N PRO A 86 6.56 -9.73 -0.20
CA PRO A 86 5.77 -10.07 -1.38
C PRO A 86 5.48 -11.57 -1.46
N THR A 87 4.23 -11.91 -1.78
CA THR A 87 3.81 -13.29 -2.08
C THR A 87 3.52 -13.51 -3.56
N THR A 88 3.76 -12.49 -4.40
CA THR A 88 3.62 -12.53 -5.86
C THR A 88 4.87 -11.95 -6.51
N SER A 89 5.19 -12.42 -7.72
CA SER A 89 6.33 -11.96 -8.52
C SER A 89 5.87 -11.06 -9.67
N GLY A 90 5.34 -9.89 -9.33
CA GLY A 90 4.69 -8.96 -10.28
C GLY A 90 5.08 -7.51 -10.06
N THR A 91 4.23 -6.81 -9.29
CA THR A 91 4.19 -5.34 -9.15
C THR A 91 5.47 -4.62 -8.70
N GLY A 92 6.43 -5.35 -8.10
CA GLY A 92 7.61 -4.74 -7.46
C GLY A 92 7.32 -3.72 -6.36
N SER A 93 6.09 -3.66 -5.84
CA SER A 93 5.63 -2.63 -4.89
C SER A 93 6.49 -2.60 -3.61
N GLU A 94 7.10 -3.71 -3.23
CA GLU A 94 8.07 -3.81 -2.13
C GLU A 94 9.32 -2.93 -2.32
N THR A 95 9.61 -2.49 -3.54
CA THR A 95 10.78 -1.66 -3.88
C THR A 95 10.44 -0.21 -4.25
N THR A 96 9.15 0.12 -4.42
CA THR A 96 8.70 1.43 -4.91
C THR A 96 8.09 2.30 -3.81
N GLY A 97 8.17 3.63 -4.00
CA GLY A 97 7.50 4.61 -3.14
C GLY A 97 6.12 5.01 -3.64
N VAL A 98 5.44 4.13 -4.39
CA VAL A 98 4.13 4.39 -4.99
C VAL A 98 3.10 3.48 -4.34
N ALA A 99 1.94 4.02 -4.02
CA ALA A 99 0.75 3.26 -3.64
C ALA A 99 -0.37 3.57 -4.64
N ILE A 100 -0.82 2.56 -5.37
CA ILE A 100 -1.82 2.71 -6.44
C ILE A 100 -3.19 2.26 -5.93
N PHE A 101 -4.25 2.96 -6.35
CA PHE A 101 -5.64 2.57 -6.10
C PHE A 101 -6.58 3.05 -7.22
N ASP A 102 -7.74 2.41 -7.30
CA ASP A 102 -8.84 2.82 -8.16
C ASP A 102 -9.69 3.89 -7.48
N ASP A 103 -9.82 5.05 -8.11
CA ASP A 103 -10.72 6.10 -7.67
C ASP A 103 -12.12 5.85 -8.23
N ILE A 104 -13.04 5.38 -7.37
CA ILE A 104 -14.41 5.04 -7.76
C ILE A 104 -15.17 6.23 -8.38
N PRO A 105 -15.11 7.46 -7.80
CA PRO A 105 -15.84 8.60 -8.35
C PRO A 105 -15.43 8.96 -9.78
N THR A 106 -14.14 8.99 -10.08
CA THR A 106 -13.63 9.36 -11.41
C THR A 106 -13.40 8.17 -12.34
N LYS A 107 -13.57 6.94 -11.85
CA LYS A 107 -13.31 5.68 -12.57
C LYS A 107 -11.91 5.64 -13.18
N SER A 108 -10.95 6.19 -12.46
CA SER A 108 -9.57 6.32 -12.91
C SER A 108 -8.61 5.66 -11.93
N LYS A 109 -7.45 5.21 -12.44
CA LYS A 109 -6.39 4.65 -11.62
C LYS A 109 -5.43 5.76 -11.25
N THR A 110 -5.18 5.92 -9.95
CA THR A 110 -4.29 6.96 -9.42
C THR A 110 -3.48 6.41 -8.26
N GLY A 111 -2.68 7.26 -7.64
CA GLY A 111 -1.92 6.85 -6.48
C GLY A 111 -1.26 8.00 -5.75
N ILE A 112 -0.52 7.62 -4.74
CA ILE A 112 0.33 8.48 -3.93
C ILE A 112 1.77 8.10 -4.26
N ALA A 113 2.59 9.06 -4.66
CA ALA A 113 4.00 8.81 -4.96
C ALA A 113 4.90 9.65 -4.06
N HIS A 114 5.64 8.99 -3.16
CA HIS A 114 6.61 9.68 -2.32
C HIS A 114 7.74 8.75 -1.87
N ARG A 115 8.96 9.26 -1.74
CA ARG A 115 10.13 8.46 -1.34
C ARG A 115 9.94 7.76 0.00
N ARG A 116 9.25 8.40 0.94
CA ARG A 116 8.98 7.87 2.29
C ARG A 116 8.00 6.70 2.32
N LEU A 117 7.24 6.47 1.25
CA LEU A 117 6.34 5.32 1.13
C LEU A 117 7.10 4.05 0.72
N LYS A 118 8.37 4.16 0.31
CA LYS A 118 9.17 2.99 -0.01
C LYS A 118 9.36 2.15 1.25
N PRO A 119 9.08 0.83 1.20
CA PRO A 119 9.33 -0.05 2.34
C PRO A 119 10.77 0.08 2.84
N THR A 120 10.93 0.07 4.15
CA THR A 120 12.23 0.08 4.83
C THR A 120 13.00 -1.19 4.51
N LEU A 121 12.31 -2.33 4.43
CA LEU A 121 12.86 -3.63 4.08
C LEU A 121 11.87 -4.41 3.23
N GLY A 122 12.36 -4.96 2.11
CA GLY A 122 11.65 -5.95 1.30
C GLY A 122 12.24 -7.34 1.54
N ILE A 123 11.44 -8.32 1.95
CA ILE A 123 11.86 -9.71 2.18
C ILE A 123 11.27 -10.58 1.08
N VAL A 124 12.07 -10.85 0.05
CA VAL A 124 11.66 -11.70 -1.07
C VAL A 124 12.03 -13.15 -0.75
N ASP A 125 11.02 -13.98 -0.54
CA ASP A 125 11.16 -15.41 -0.28
C ASP A 125 10.52 -16.22 -1.41
N GLN A 126 11.28 -17.16 -1.98
CA GLN A 126 10.80 -18.05 -3.04
C GLN A 126 9.70 -19.00 -2.54
N ASP A 127 9.73 -19.37 -1.26
CA ASP A 127 8.75 -20.29 -0.67
C ASP A 127 7.35 -19.66 -0.64
N ASN A 128 7.27 -18.34 -0.45
CA ASN A 128 6.00 -17.60 -0.49
C ASN A 128 5.32 -17.63 -1.87
N MET A 129 6.09 -17.88 -2.93
CA MET A 129 5.59 -17.92 -4.30
C MET A 129 5.14 -19.33 -4.71
N LYS A 130 5.53 -20.37 -3.98
CA LYS A 130 5.23 -21.77 -4.34
C LYS A 130 3.75 -22.12 -4.31
N SER A 131 2.98 -21.48 -3.43
CA SER A 131 1.53 -21.67 -3.31
C SER A 131 0.71 -20.76 -4.22
N MET A 132 1.36 -19.94 -5.06
CA MET A 132 0.67 -19.01 -5.96
C MET A 132 -0.12 -19.78 -7.03
N PRO A 133 -1.42 -19.45 -7.25
CA PRO A 133 -2.19 -20.06 -8.33
C PRO A 133 -1.53 -19.82 -9.70
N SER A 134 -1.63 -20.81 -10.59
CA SER A 134 -0.96 -20.77 -11.90
C SER A 134 -1.38 -19.58 -12.77
N SER A 135 -2.62 -19.11 -12.64
CA SER A 135 -3.11 -17.90 -13.30
C SER A 135 -2.39 -16.65 -12.80
N VAL A 136 -2.30 -16.48 -11.47
CA VAL A 136 -1.61 -15.35 -10.84
C VAL A 136 -0.13 -15.35 -11.22
N ALA A 137 0.53 -16.50 -11.26
CA ALA A 137 1.92 -16.63 -11.69
C ALA A 137 2.13 -16.14 -13.14
N LYS A 138 1.24 -16.51 -14.07
CA LYS A 138 1.32 -16.06 -15.48
C LYS A 138 1.13 -14.56 -15.61
N TYR A 139 0.10 -14.01 -14.98
CA TYR A 139 -0.21 -12.58 -15.11
C TYR A 139 0.84 -11.71 -14.42
N SER A 140 1.29 -12.09 -13.22
CA SER A 140 2.37 -11.38 -12.53
C SER A 140 3.70 -11.46 -13.30
N GLY A 141 4.00 -12.59 -13.95
CA GLY A 141 5.18 -12.69 -14.82
C GLY A 141 5.11 -11.75 -16.03
N ILE A 142 3.93 -11.57 -16.64
CA ILE A 142 3.73 -10.60 -17.73
C ILE A 142 3.86 -9.17 -17.21
N ASP A 143 3.35 -8.89 -16.02
CA ASP A 143 3.49 -7.58 -15.35
C ASP A 143 4.98 -7.20 -15.22
N VAL A 144 5.84 -8.11 -14.74
CA VAL A 144 7.29 -7.90 -14.68
C VAL A 144 7.91 -7.61 -16.05
N LEU A 145 7.45 -8.29 -17.11
CA LEU A 145 7.97 -8.08 -18.47
C LEU A 145 7.60 -6.70 -19.03
N CYS A 146 6.45 -6.15 -18.62
CA CYS A 146 5.94 -4.88 -19.10
C CYS A 146 6.45 -3.66 -18.31
N HIS A 147 7.00 -3.88 -17.11
CA HIS A 147 7.59 -2.85 -16.26
C HIS A 147 8.88 -2.26 -16.83
#